data_AF-A0A6A2Z1E6-F1
#
_entry.id   AF-A0A6A2Z1E6-F1
#
_cell.length_a   1.000
_cell.length_b   1.000
_cell.length_c   1.000
_cell.angle_alpha   90.00
_cell.angle_beta   90.00
_cell.angle_gamma   90.00
#
_symmetry.space_group_name_H-M   'P 1'
#
loop_
_entity.id
_entity.type
_entity.pdbx_description
1 polymer ?
#
loop_
_entity_poly.entity_id
_entity_poly.type
_entity_poly.pdbx_seq_one_letter_code
_entity_poly.pdbx_strand_id
1 'polypeptide(L)'
;MRKRPQSSSISPDTSAKKSSDTPETDEEAKSSRSIQIKTPRRSGFTLLTLLGVIVYASWAVYQYQYGSLPVPLTAEQAGKRGFSEAQAMKHVQELSELGPHPLGSDAIELALQYVLAASENIKKSAHWEVDVEVDFFHVNTGATRLGSGMFMDRTIVYSDLNHIVLRILPKYAPEAGENAILVSSHIDTVFSTEGAGDCSSCVAVMLELARGISQWAHGFKNAVIFLFNTGEEEGLSGAHSFITQHPWSSTIRMAIDLEAMGIGGKSSIFQAGPHPLAIETFASVAKYPSGNIIGQDLYASGVIKSATDFQVYREVAGLSGLDFAYTDHGAVYHTKNDKLELLKPGSLQHLGENMLAFLLQIAKSSHLSKANAMVDDIQSSHDTAVYYDILVPS
;
A
#
# COMPACT_ATOMS: atom_id res chain seq x y z
N MET A 1 52.99 -52.52 -36.11
CA MET A 1 53.65 -53.85 -36.15
C MET A 1 54.65 -53.92 -35.00
N ARG A 2 54.45 -54.89 -34.10
CA ARG A 2 55.27 -55.18 -32.93
C ARG A 2 56.29 -56.25 -33.34
N LYS A 3 57.59 -56.06 -33.10
CA LYS A 3 58.56 -57.14 -32.82
C LYS A 3 59.88 -56.59 -32.26
N ARG A 4 60.23 -57.13 -31.09
CA ARG A 4 61.49 -57.12 -30.30
C ARG A 4 62.62 -57.84 -31.07
N PRO A 5 63.92 -57.84 -30.67
CA PRO A 5 64.40 -58.35 -29.35
C PRO A 5 65.71 -57.73 -28.77
N GLN A 6 65.95 -57.84 -27.45
CA GLN A 6 67.06 -58.55 -26.72
C GLN A 6 68.47 -57.96 -26.93
N SER A 7 69.46 -57.98 -26.03
CA SER A 7 69.71 -58.29 -24.60
C SER A 7 71.13 -57.72 -24.32
N SER A 8 71.51 -57.29 -23.11
CA SER A 8 72.51 -57.96 -22.23
C SER A 8 73.09 -56.83 -21.32
N SER A 9 72.83 -56.84 -20.01
CA SER A 9 73.66 -57.34 -18.90
C SER A 9 75.08 -56.76 -18.82
N ILE A 10 75.39 -56.03 -17.73
CA ILE A 10 76.52 -56.23 -16.80
C ILE A 10 76.45 -55.15 -15.69
N SER A 11 76.39 -55.61 -14.44
CA SER A 11 76.80 -54.92 -13.19
C SER A 11 78.15 -55.57 -12.75
N PRO A 12 78.89 -55.14 -11.70
CA PRO A 12 78.50 -54.29 -10.57
C PRO A 12 79.59 -53.37 -9.97
N ASP A 13 79.17 -52.69 -8.90
CA ASP A 13 79.92 -52.32 -7.68
C ASP A 13 81.10 -51.35 -7.73
N THR A 14 80.99 -50.29 -6.94
CA THR A 14 81.91 -50.10 -5.80
C THR A 14 81.34 -49.15 -4.74
N SER A 15 81.52 -49.55 -3.50
CA SER A 15 81.14 -48.89 -2.26
C SER A 15 82.38 -48.37 -1.53
N ALA A 16 82.34 -47.15 -0.99
CA ALA A 16 83.18 -46.62 0.11
C ALA A 16 82.68 -45.18 0.40
N LYS A 17 81.96 -44.84 1.48
CA LYS A 17 82.18 -44.84 2.94
C LYS A 17 83.16 -43.76 3.44
N LYS A 18 82.62 -42.87 4.32
CA LYS A 18 83.25 -41.99 5.35
C LYS A 18 84.02 -40.75 4.86
N SER A 19 84.10 -39.61 5.54
CA SER A 19 83.45 -39.00 6.73
C SER A 19 84.06 -37.60 6.96
N SER A 20 83.33 -36.76 7.70
CA SER A 20 83.77 -35.66 8.61
C SER A 20 84.32 -34.32 8.06
N ASP A 21 83.49 -33.29 8.23
CA ASP A 21 83.68 -31.98 8.92
C ASP A 21 84.96 -31.15 8.75
N THR A 22 84.81 -29.90 8.26
CA THR A 22 85.03 -28.63 9.00
C THR A 22 84.61 -27.38 8.18
N PRO A 23 84.30 -26.22 8.81
CA PRO A 23 83.47 -25.14 8.25
C PRO A 23 84.23 -23.84 7.87
N GLU A 24 83.41 -22.87 7.39
CA GLU A 24 83.63 -21.42 7.22
C GLU A 24 84.35 -20.91 5.96
N THR A 25 83.62 -20.12 5.17
CA THR A 25 83.92 -18.69 4.89
C THR A 25 82.68 -17.99 4.34
N ASP A 26 82.36 -16.84 4.94
CA ASP A 26 81.35 -15.84 4.55
C ASP A 26 81.63 -15.20 3.18
N GLU A 27 80.62 -15.00 2.33
CA GLU A 27 80.58 -13.90 1.35
C GLU A 27 79.14 -13.42 1.06
N GLU A 28 78.95 -12.12 1.28
CA GLU A 28 78.05 -11.16 0.60
C GLU A 28 76.52 -11.39 0.53
N ALA A 29 75.78 -10.76 1.46
CA ALA A 29 74.35 -10.50 1.33
C ALA A 29 74.06 -9.13 0.66
N LYS A 30 73.65 -9.15 -0.61
CA LYS A 30 73.04 -8.01 -1.31
C LYS A 30 71.65 -7.71 -0.74
N SER A 31 71.49 -6.51 -0.18
CA SER A 31 70.22 -5.94 0.28
C SER A 31 69.32 -5.57 -0.91
N SER A 32 68.23 -6.32 -1.12
CA SER A 32 67.05 -5.88 -1.90
C SER A 32 65.86 -5.72 -0.95
N ARG A 33 65.50 -4.47 -0.65
CA ARG A 33 64.35 -4.16 0.22
C ARG A 33 63.08 -4.13 -0.63
N SER A 34 62.35 -5.24 -0.69
CA SER A 34 61.01 -5.28 -1.27
C SER A 34 60.01 -4.62 -0.31
N ILE A 35 59.32 -3.57 -0.77
CA ILE A 35 58.22 -2.96 -0.03
C ILE A 35 57.02 -3.88 -0.14
N GLN A 36 56.82 -4.74 0.85
CA GLN A 36 55.65 -5.59 0.97
C GLN A 36 54.48 -4.74 1.49
N ILE A 37 53.55 -4.34 0.60
CA ILE A 37 52.27 -3.77 1.01
C ILE A 37 51.47 -4.89 1.69
N LYS A 38 51.49 -4.94 3.02
CA LYS A 38 50.63 -5.85 3.80
C LYS A 38 49.20 -5.33 3.72
N THR A 39 48.37 -5.91 2.86
CA THR A 39 46.93 -5.78 3.00
C THR A 39 46.52 -6.41 4.33
N PRO A 40 45.89 -5.67 5.26
CA PRO A 40 45.53 -6.23 6.55
C PRO A 40 44.49 -7.33 6.36
N ARG A 41 44.90 -8.57 6.60
CA ARG A 41 44.03 -9.75 6.54
C ARG A 41 43.11 -9.67 7.77
N ARG A 42 41.88 -9.17 7.57
CA ARG A 42 40.88 -9.06 8.64
C ARG A 42 40.64 -10.43 9.25
N SER A 43 40.67 -10.53 10.58
CA SER A 43 40.41 -11.78 11.29
C SER A 43 38.99 -12.28 10.98
N GLY A 44 38.80 -13.60 10.88
CA GLY A 44 37.46 -14.19 10.71
C GLY A 44 36.49 -13.74 11.82
N PHE A 45 37.02 -13.48 13.02
CA PHE A 45 36.26 -12.89 14.12
C PHE A 45 35.70 -11.49 13.77
N THR A 46 36.50 -10.62 13.14
CA THR A 46 36.07 -9.28 12.72
C THR A 46 34.97 -9.34 11.65
N LEU A 47 35.04 -10.33 10.73
CA LEU A 47 34.00 -10.54 9.72
C LEU A 47 32.70 -11.06 10.36
N LEU A 48 32.78 -11.98 11.32
CA LEU A 48 31.62 -12.49 12.05
C LEU A 48 30.95 -11.41 12.92
N THR A 49 31.73 -10.57 13.60
CA THR A 49 31.17 -9.45 14.37
C THR A 49 30.49 -8.42 13.46
N LEU A 50 31.09 -8.12 12.30
CA LEU A 50 30.49 -7.20 11.33
C LEU A 50 29.18 -7.77 10.77
N LEU A 51 29.16 -9.06 10.44
CA LEU A 51 27.94 -9.75 9.99
C LEU A 51 26.86 -9.70 11.08
N GLY A 52 27.21 -9.97 12.34
CA GLY A 52 26.27 -9.87 13.46
C GLY A 52 25.68 -8.48 13.63
N VAL A 53 26.51 -7.42 13.52
CA VAL A 53 26.04 -6.03 13.56
C VAL A 53 25.13 -5.71 12.39
N ILE A 54 25.47 -6.14 11.17
CA ILE A 54 24.62 -5.93 9.98
C ILE A 54 23.27 -6.63 10.17
N VAL A 55 23.26 -7.89 10.58
CA VAL A 55 22.02 -8.65 10.81
C VAL A 55 21.17 -7.99 11.91
N TYR A 56 21.78 -7.59 13.02
CA TYR A 56 21.06 -6.89 14.09
C TYR A 56 20.53 -5.53 13.65
N ALA A 57 21.32 -4.73 12.93
CA ALA A 57 20.90 -3.44 12.41
C ALA A 57 19.77 -3.60 11.38
N SER A 58 19.88 -4.55 10.45
CA SER A 58 18.81 -4.87 9.49
C SER A 58 17.55 -5.35 10.19
N TRP A 59 17.67 -6.20 11.22
CA TRP A 59 16.52 -6.64 12.01
C TRP A 59 15.88 -5.49 12.78
N ALA A 60 16.67 -4.61 13.42
CA ALA A 60 16.17 -3.46 14.15
C ALA A 60 15.46 -2.46 13.22
N VAL A 61 16.04 -2.19 12.04
CA VAL A 61 15.41 -1.37 11.00
C VAL A 61 14.11 -2.02 10.54
N TYR A 62 14.09 -3.32 10.28
CA TYR A 62 12.88 -4.04 9.89
C TYR A 62 11.79 -3.97 10.97
N GLN A 63 12.13 -4.18 12.25
CA GLN A 63 11.17 -4.09 13.34
C GLN A 63 10.62 -2.67 13.55
N TYR A 64 11.46 -1.65 13.35
CA TYR A 64 11.02 -0.27 13.43
C TYR A 64 10.13 0.12 12.24
N GLN A 65 10.54 -0.24 11.01
CA GLN A 65 9.83 0.11 9.79
C GLN A 65 8.56 -0.71 9.55
N TYR A 66 8.54 -2.00 9.87
CA TYR A 66 7.42 -2.90 9.55
C TYR A 66 6.76 -3.51 10.80
N GLY A 67 7.52 -3.67 11.89
CA GLY A 67 7.01 -4.30 13.11
C GLY A 67 6.12 -3.40 13.97
N SER A 68 6.41 -2.09 14.00
CA SER A 68 5.80 -1.12 14.91
C SER A 68 4.51 -0.53 14.34
N LEU A 69 3.37 -0.98 14.88
CA LEU A 69 2.04 -0.43 14.62
C LEU A 69 1.56 0.39 15.82
N PRO A 70 0.69 1.40 15.61
CA PRO A 70 0.07 2.14 16.70
C PRO A 70 -0.80 1.22 17.56
N VAL A 71 -0.99 1.63 18.82
CA VAL A 71 -1.87 0.92 19.74
C VAL A 71 -3.33 1.11 19.30
N PRO A 72 -4.11 0.03 19.09
CA PRO A 72 -5.53 0.13 18.78
C PRO A 72 -6.29 0.92 19.84
N LEU A 73 -7.07 1.90 19.43
CA LEU A 73 -7.87 2.71 20.34
C LEU A 73 -9.29 2.13 20.51
N THR A 74 -9.78 2.11 21.75
CA THR A 74 -11.20 1.85 22.04
C THR A 74 -12.08 3.05 21.67
N ALA A 75 -13.40 2.84 21.63
CA ALA A 75 -14.37 3.90 21.35
C ALA A 75 -14.28 5.05 22.36
N GLU A 76 -14.01 4.75 23.63
CA GLU A 76 -13.85 5.74 24.70
C GLU A 76 -12.57 6.55 24.53
N GLN A 77 -11.46 5.89 24.15
CA GLN A 77 -10.17 6.56 23.94
C GLN A 77 -10.19 7.47 22.72
N ALA A 78 -10.79 7.01 21.61
CA ALA A 78 -10.93 7.80 20.40
C ALA A 78 -11.96 8.94 20.57
N GLY A 79 -12.98 8.71 21.40
CA GLY A 79 -14.12 9.61 21.55
C GLY A 79 -14.90 9.78 20.24
N LYS A 80 -15.76 10.81 20.20
CA LYS A 80 -16.60 11.06 19.01
C LYS A 80 -15.79 11.49 17.77
N ARG A 81 -14.64 12.11 17.98
CA ARG A 81 -13.88 12.83 16.95
C ARG A 81 -12.60 12.12 16.49
N GLY A 82 -12.12 11.14 17.24
CA GLY A 82 -10.99 10.30 16.84
C GLY A 82 -11.42 9.09 16.04
N PHE A 83 -10.44 8.32 15.60
CA PHE A 83 -10.61 7.03 14.94
C PHE A 83 -10.41 5.90 15.95
N SER A 84 -11.35 4.95 16.04
CA SER A 84 -11.26 3.76 16.89
C SER A 84 -11.16 2.49 16.05
N GLU A 85 -10.00 1.82 16.12
CA GLU A 85 -9.86 0.48 15.54
C GLU A 85 -10.85 -0.51 16.13
N ALA A 86 -11.17 -0.41 17.44
CA ALA A 86 -12.15 -1.31 18.05
C ALA A 86 -13.56 -1.19 17.42
N GLN A 87 -13.93 0.00 16.94
CA GLN A 87 -15.19 0.22 16.22
C GLN A 87 -15.09 -0.23 14.77
N ALA A 88 -13.99 0.09 14.08
CA ALA A 88 -13.75 -0.39 12.72
C ALA A 88 -13.74 -1.92 12.65
N MET A 89 -13.09 -2.60 13.59
CA MET A 89 -13.05 -4.07 13.65
C MET A 89 -14.42 -4.73 13.76
N LYS A 90 -15.44 -4.06 14.33
CA LYS A 90 -16.82 -4.57 14.32
C LYS A 90 -17.38 -4.60 12.90
N HIS A 91 -17.08 -3.60 12.09
CA HIS A 91 -17.48 -3.57 10.68
C HIS A 91 -16.78 -4.67 9.87
N VAL A 92 -15.48 -4.90 10.12
CA VAL A 92 -14.76 -6.02 9.47
C VAL A 92 -15.41 -7.35 9.83
N GLN A 93 -15.67 -7.58 11.12
CA GLN A 93 -16.27 -8.82 11.59
C GLN A 93 -17.64 -9.07 10.94
N GLU A 94 -18.52 -8.07 10.94
CA GLU A 94 -19.87 -8.21 10.37
C GLU A 94 -19.84 -8.50 8.86
N LEU A 95 -18.94 -7.87 8.10
CA LEU A 95 -18.79 -8.12 6.67
C LEU A 95 -18.17 -9.50 6.40
N SER A 96 -17.11 -9.87 7.12
CA SER A 96 -16.46 -11.18 6.95
C SER A 96 -17.36 -12.35 7.37
N GLU A 97 -18.22 -12.17 8.37
CA GLU A 97 -19.17 -13.21 8.83
C GLU A 97 -20.25 -13.54 7.78
N LEU A 98 -20.46 -12.69 6.78
CA LEU A 98 -21.32 -13.01 5.63
C LEU A 98 -20.73 -14.12 4.74
N GLY A 99 -19.43 -14.40 4.87
CA GLY A 99 -18.67 -15.23 3.95
C GLY A 99 -18.33 -14.49 2.66
N PRO A 100 -17.82 -15.20 1.63
CA PRO A 100 -17.56 -14.60 0.32
C PRO A 100 -18.80 -13.92 -0.25
N HIS A 101 -18.67 -12.65 -0.63
CA HIS A 101 -19.73 -11.83 -1.21
C HIS A 101 -19.29 -11.23 -2.56
N PRO A 102 -18.99 -12.08 -3.56
CA PRO A 102 -18.72 -11.62 -4.91
C PRO A 102 -19.96 -11.00 -5.56
N LEU A 103 -19.75 -10.25 -6.65
CA LEU A 103 -20.83 -9.74 -7.47
C LEU A 103 -21.84 -10.83 -7.86
N GLY A 104 -23.12 -10.49 -7.80
CA GLY A 104 -24.23 -11.36 -8.15
C GLY A 104 -24.59 -12.43 -7.10
N SER A 105 -23.91 -12.44 -5.95
CA SER A 105 -24.28 -13.31 -4.82
C SER A 105 -25.41 -12.71 -3.96
N ASP A 106 -26.14 -13.54 -3.22
CA ASP A 106 -27.07 -13.03 -2.20
C ASP A 106 -26.33 -12.31 -1.05
N ALA A 107 -25.07 -12.68 -0.80
CA ALA A 107 -24.26 -12.12 0.27
C ALA A 107 -23.84 -10.67 -0.01
N ILE A 108 -23.62 -10.26 -1.27
CA ILE A 108 -23.32 -8.86 -1.58
C ILE A 108 -24.51 -7.93 -1.28
N GLU A 109 -25.75 -8.41 -1.44
CA GLU A 109 -26.95 -7.65 -1.06
C GLU A 109 -27.03 -7.44 0.45
N LEU A 110 -26.63 -8.44 1.25
CA LEU A 110 -26.55 -8.31 2.71
C LEU A 110 -25.44 -7.33 3.12
N ALA A 111 -24.28 -7.37 2.46
CA ALA A 111 -23.18 -6.44 2.70
C ALA A 111 -23.58 -4.99 2.37
N LEU A 112 -24.25 -4.77 1.23
CA LEU A 112 -24.79 -3.46 0.84
C LEU A 112 -25.80 -2.94 1.88
N GLN A 113 -26.71 -3.78 2.35
CA GLN A 113 -27.68 -3.42 3.40
C GLN A 113 -26.99 -3.06 4.71
N TYR A 114 -25.94 -3.79 5.09
CA TYR A 114 -25.14 -3.49 6.28
C TYR A 114 -24.47 -2.11 6.16
N VAL A 115 -23.77 -1.86 5.06
CA VAL A 115 -23.06 -0.59 4.81
C VAL A 115 -24.04 0.58 4.73
N LEU A 116 -25.20 0.39 4.10
CA LEU A 116 -26.28 1.39 4.08
C LEU A 116 -26.78 1.70 5.50
N ALA A 117 -27.05 0.67 6.31
CA ALA A 117 -27.52 0.84 7.68
C ALA A 117 -26.49 1.56 8.56
N ALA A 118 -25.20 1.22 8.42
CA ALA A 118 -24.11 1.91 9.10
C ALA A 118 -24.02 3.38 8.67
N SER A 119 -24.12 3.66 7.37
CA SER A 119 -24.14 5.01 6.79
C SER A 119 -25.30 5.86 7.31
N GLU A 120 -26.51 5.29 7.35
CA GLU A 120 -27.69 5.97 7.90
C GLU A 120 -27.57 6.22 9.42
N ASN A 121 -26.90 5.34 10.16
CA ASN A 121 -26.62 5.57 11.58
C ASN A 121 -25.59 6.69 11.80
N ILE A 122 -24.58 6.80 10.94
CA ILE A 122 -23.63 7.92 10.94
C ILE A 122 -24.38 9.24 10.69
N LYS A 123 -25.25 9.28 9.67
CA LYS A 123 -26.11 10.43 9.38
C LYS A 123 -26.95 10.87 10.58
N LYS A 124 -27.61 9.93 11.26
CA LYS A 124 -28.44 10.23 12.45
C LYS A 124 -27.64 10.76 13.65
N SER A 125 -26.37 10.38 13.77
CA SER A 125 -25.51 10.74 14.90
C SER A 125 -24.55 11.90 14.60
N ALA A 126 -24.60 12.46 13.39
CA ALA A 126 -23.76 13.57 12.94
C ALA A 126 -23.89 14.82 13.82
N HIS A 127 -22.86 15.65 13.82
CA HIS A 127 -22.92 16.94 14.48
C HIS A 127 -24.01 17.81 13.85
N TRP A 128 -24.73 18.60 14.65
CA TRP A 128 -25.94 19.34 14.20
C TRP A 128 -25.67 20.40 13.10
N GLU A 129 -24.43 20.84 12.96
CA GLU A 129 -23.93 21.76 11.90
C GLU A 129 -23.34 21.04 10.67
N VAL A 130 -23.38 19.71 10.66
CA VAL A 130 -22.90 18.90 9.55
C VAL A 130 -24.10 18.29 8.85
N ASP A 131 -24.09 18.31 7.53
CA ASP A 131 -25.02 17.55 6.72
C ASP A 131 -24.35 16.26 6.24
N VAL A 132 -25.11 15.17 6.30
CA VAL A 132 -24.67 13.85 5.83
C VAL A 132 -25.76 13.34 4.90
N GLU A 133 -25.40 13.21 3.64
CA GLU A 133 -26.25 12.66 2.59
C GLU A 133 -25.82 11.22 2.33
N VAL A 134 -26.79 10.32 2.17
CA VAL A 134 -26.55 8.91 1.88
C VAL A 134 -27.41 8.55 0.68
N ASP A 135 -26.81 7.91 -0.30
CA ASP A 135 -27.48 7.43 -1.50
C ASP A 135 -27.21 5.94 -1.72
N PHE A 136 -28.29 5.21 -2.01
CA PHE A 136 -28.20 3.83 -2.52
C PHE A 136 -28.18 3.95 -4.04
N PHE A 137 -26.98 3.91 -4.60
CA PHE A 137 -26.77 4.24 -5.99
C PHE A 137 -26.84 2.98 -6.87
N HIS A 138 -27.92 2.89 -7.64
CA HIS A 138 -28.13 1.81 -8.61
C HIS A 138 -27.72 2.25 -10.02
N VAL A 139 -26.99 1.38 -10.70
CA VAL A 139 -26.44 1.59 -12.04
C VAL A 139 -27.04 0.56 -12.99
N ASN A 140 -27.70 1.03 -14.05
CA ASN A 140 -28.33 0.14 -15.01
C ASN A 140 -27.31 -0.60 -15.88
N THR A 141 -26.55 0.10 -16.72
CA THR A 141 -25.55 -0.52 -17.61
C THR A 141 -24.36 0.39 -17.84
N GLY A 142 -23.24 -0.19 -18.21
CA GLY A 142 -22.08 0.55 -18.66
C GLY A 142 -21.03 -0.36 -19.28
N ALA A 143 -20.04 0.26 -19.90
CA ALA A 143 -18.89 -0.43 -20.45
C ALA A 143 -17.64 0.40 -20.20
N THR A 144 -16.59 -0.24 -19.73
CA THR A 144 -15.26 0.35 -19.55
C THR A 144 -14.26 -0.31 -20.47
N ARG A 145 -13.30 0.50 -20.94
CA ARG A 145 -12.12 0.03 -21.66
C ARG A 145 -10.93 0.85 -21.20
N LEU A 146 -10.13 0.26 -20.32
CA LEU A 146 -8.95 0.91 -19.76
C LEU A 146 -7.77 0.87 -20.75
N GLY A 147 -6.97 1.92 -20.73
CA GLY A 147 -5.85 2.13 -21.65
C GLY A 147 -4.53 1.55 -21.13
N SER A 148 -4.46 1.14 -19.87
CA SER A 148 -3.27 0.55 -19.26
C SER A 148 -3.62 -0.55 -18.23
N GLY A 149 -2.62 -1.09 -17.53
CA GLY A 149 -2.81 -2.05 -16.44
C GLY A 149 -3.27 -3.44 -16.88
N MET A 150 -3.75 -4.25 -15.94
CA MET A 150 -4.17 -5.64 -16.18
C MET A 150 -5.31 -5.75 -17.21
N PHE A 151 -6.20 -4.75 -17.20
CA PHE A 151 -7.40 -4.71 -18.05
C PHE A 151 -7.19 -4.01 -19.40
N MET A 152 -5.93 -3.70 -19.76
CA MET A 152 -5.60 -3.07 -21.04
C MET A 152 -6.24 -3.82 -22.21
N ASP A 153 -6.89 -3.07 -23.11
CA ASP A 153 -7.57 -3.57 -24.31
C ASP A 153 -8.72 -4.55 -24.08
N ARG A 154 -9.20 -4.70 -22.84
CA ARG A 154 -10.43 -5.44 -22.54
C ARG A 154 -11.60 -4.48 -22.44
N THR A 155 -12.71 -4.84 -23.09
CA THR A 155 -13.99 -4.19 -22.83
C THR A 155 -14.71 -4.99 -21.76
N ILE A 156 -14.94 -4.36 -20.61
CA ILE A 156 -15.74 -4.93 -19.52
C ILE A 156 -17.11 -4.28 -19.60
N VAL A 157 -18.15 -5.10 -19.65
CA VAL A 157 -19.54 -4.65 -19.69
C VAL A 157 -20.20 -5.11 -18.41
N TYR A 158 -20.90 -4.21 -17.75
CA TYR A 158 -21.57 -4.47 -16.50
C TYR A 158 -23.02 -3.98 -16.55
N SER A 159 -23.85 -4.58 -15.70
CA SER A 159 -25.26 -4.25 -15.54
C SER A 159 -25.63 -4.40 -14.06
N ASP A 160 -26.60 -3.61 -13.62
CA ASP A 160 -27.28 -3.76 -12.33
C ASP A 160 -26.33 -3.75 -11.13
N LEU A 161 -25.38 -2.81 -11.11
CA LEU A 161 -24.49 -2.62 -9.97
C LEU A 161 -25.15 -1.72 -8.92
N ASN A 162 -24.90 -2.04 -7.65
CA ASN A 162 -25.38 -1.27 -6.51
C ASN A 162 -24.18 -0.79 -5.68
N HIS A 163 -24.20 0.46 -5.27
CA HIS A 163 -23.16 1.10 -4.47
C HIS A 163 -23.78 1.90 -3.33
N ILE A 164 -23.03 2.11 -2.25
CA ILE A 164 -23.43 3.04 -1.20
C ILE A 164 -22.54 4.27 -1.28
N VAL A 165 -23.15 5.45 -1.38
CA VAL A 165 -22.43 6.72 -1.45
C VAL A 165 -22.82 7.57 -0.26
N LEU A 166 -21.84 8.03 0.51
CA LEU A 166 -22.06 8.90 1.66
C LEU A 166 -21.29 10.21 1.44
N ARG A 167 -21.99 11.36 1.47
CA ARG A 167 -21.38 12.70 1.32
C ARG A 167 -21.52 13.49 2.61
N ILE A 168 -20.40 13.98 3.13
CA ILE A 168 -20.34 14.81 4.35
C ILE A 168 -19.89 16.23 3.99
N LEU A 169 -20.65 17.22 4.42
CA LEU A 169 -20.38 18.64 4.17
C LEU A 169 -20.92 19.54 5.30
N PRO A 170 -20.40 20.77 5.46
CA PRO A 170 -20.97 21.72 6.40
C PRO A 170 -22.39 22.13 6.00
N LYS A 171 -23.31 22.15 6.97
CA LYS A 171 -24.74 22.48 6.75
C LYS A 171 -24.97 23.93 6.33
N TYR A 172 -24.12 24.85 6.79
CA TYR A 172 -24.29 26.29 6.61
C TYR A 172 -23.30 26.91 5.60
N ALA A 173 -22.61 26.08 4.81
CA ALA A 173 -21.71 26.49 3.73
C ALA A 173 -21.91 25.58 2.51
N PRO A 174 -23.05 25.67 1.81
CA PRO A 174 -23.41 24.77 0.71
C PRO A 174 -22.40 24.80 -0.46
N GLU A 175 -21.65 25.89 -0.64
CA GLU A 175 -20.56 26.00 -1.60
C GLU A 175 -19.46 24.95 -1.39
N ALA A 176 -19.33 24.40 -0.17
CA ALA A 176 -18.42 23.29 0.09
C ALA A 176 -18.79 22.03 -0.71
N GLY A 177 -20.04 21.90 -1.17
CA GLY A 177 -20.48 20.81 -2.06
C GLY A 177 -20.02 20.94 -3.51
N GLU A 178 -19.45 22.08 -3.93
CA GLU A 178 -18.96 22.28 -5.30
C GLU A 178 -17.64 21.55 -5.59
N ASN A 179 -16.91 21.19 -4.53
CA ASN A 179 -15.65 20.47 -4.58
C ASN A 179 -15.70 19.33 -3.57
N ALA A 180 -15.29 18.13 -3.96
CA ALA A 180 -15.25 16.98 -3.08
C ALA A 180 -13.91 16.24 -3.15
N ILE A 181 -13.49 15.70 -2.00
CA ILE A 181 -12.49 14.64 -1.92
C ILE A 181 -13.24 13.31 -1.91
N LEU A 182 -12.93 12.44 -2.87
CA LEU A 182 -13.43 11.07 -2.90
C LEU A 182 -12.51 10.19 -2.05
N VAL A 183 -13.11 9.38 -1.18
CA VAL A 183 -12.47 8.22 -0.54
C VAL A 183 -13.23 7.00 -1.01
N SER A 184 -12.55 6.07 -1.66
CA SER A 184 -13.14 4.89 -2.28
C SER A 184 -12.58 3.60 -1.71
N SER A 185 -13.41 2.58 -1.70
CA SER A 185 -13.04 1.17 -1.55
C SER A 185 -14.22 0.29 -1.98
N HIS A 186 -13.97 -1.00 -2.16
CA HIS A 186 -14.94 -1.95 -2.66
C HIS A 186 -15.51 -2.83 -1.54
N ILE A 187 -16.80 -3.15 -1.65
CA ILE A 187 -17.51 -4.02 -0.73
C ILE A 187 -17.37 -5.48 -1.17
N ASP A 188 -17.37 -5.76 -2.47
CA ASP A 188 -17.32 -7.13 -2.99
C ASP A 188 -15.99 -7.82 -2.70
N THR A 189 -16.02 -9.14 -2.63
CA THR A 189 -14.84 -9.98 -2.50
C THR A 189 -14.66 -10.83 -3.75
N VAL A 190 -13.48 -11.38 -3.99
CA VAL A 190 -13.40 -12.57 -4.86
C VAL A 190 -14.23 -13.72 -4.28
N PHE A 191 -14.66 -14.63 -5.16
CA PHE A 191 -15.48 -15.80 -4.79
C PHE A 191 -14.81 -16.78 -3.80
N SER A 192 -13.49 -16.69 -3.61
CA SER A 192 -12.68 -17.66 -2.89
C SER A 192 -12.43 -17.31 -1.42
N THR A 193 -12.79 -16.10 -0.98
CA THR A 193 -12.38 -15.54 0.31
C THR A 193 -13.50 -14.79 1.04
N GLU A 194 -13.41 -14.72 2.37
CA GLU A 194 -14.27 -13.89 3.23
C GLU A 194 -13.91 -12.39 3.13
N GLY A 195 -12.71 -12.08 2.62
CA GLY A 195 -12.30 -10.71 2.30
C GLY A 195 -12.02 -9.83 3.53
N ALA A 196 -11.49 -10.43 4.61
CA ALA A 196 -11.28 -9.71 5.85
C ALA A 196 -10.23 -8.59 5.72
N GLY A 197 -9.12 -8.86 5.05
CA GLY A 197 -8.20 -7.85 4.57
C GLY A 197 -8.79 -7.10 3.38
N ASP A 198 -9.21 -7.85 2.37
CA ASP A 198 -9.55 -7.39 1.02
C ASP A 198 -11.06 -7.48 0.70
N CYS A 199 -11.84 -6.39 0.77
CA CYS A 199 -11.49 -5.11 1.42
C CYS A 199 -12.45 -4.77 2.56
N SER A 200 -12.96 -5.77 3.31
CA SER A 200 -13.78 -5.53 4.51
C SER A 200 -13.05 -4.61 5.50
N SER A 201 -11.72 -4.72 5.61
CA SER A 201 -10.89 -3.83 6.43
C SER A 201 -10.92 -2.36 5.97
N CYS A 202 -10.99 -2.14 4.68
CA CYS A 202 -10.96 -0.84 4.02
C CYS A 202 -12.32 -0.14 4.15
N VAL A 203 -13.40 -0.89 3.86
CA VAL A 203 -14.79 -0.46 4.11
C VAL A 203 -15.00 -0.11 5.57
N ALA A 204 -14.49 -0.92 6.49
CA ALA A 204 -14.56 -0.66 7.92
C ALA A 204 -13.84 0.64 8.33
N VAL A 205 -12.64 0.87 7.79
CA VAL A 205 -11.90 2.12 8.01
C VAL A 205 -12.69 3.31 7.47
N MET A 206 -13.27 3.21 6.28
CA MET A 206 -14.09 4.28 5.69
C MET A 206 -15.33 4.60 6.53
N LEU A 207 -16.04 3.59 7.05
CA LEU A 207 -17.19 3.79 7.93
C LEU A 207 -16.80 4.51 9.23
N GLU A 208 -15.69 4.10 9.86
CA GLU A 208 -15.20 4.75 11.09
C GLU A 208 -14.64 6.16 10.83
N LEU A 209 -14.02 6.40 9.66
CA LEU A 209 -13.62 7.73 9.21
C LEU A 209 -14.84 8.63 8.98
N ALA A 210 -15.86 8.14 8.29
CA ALA A 210 -17.11 8.86 8.07
C ALA A 210 -17.79 9.21 9.40
N ARG A 211 -17.81 8.27 10.35
CA ARG A 211 -18.27 8.52 11.73
C ARG A 211 -17.51 9.67 12.38
N GLY A 212 -16.18 9.66 12.34
CA GLY A 212 -15.35 10.74 12.90
C GLY A 212 -15.53 12.08 12.19
N ILE A 213 -15.52 12.09 10.85
CA ILE A 213 -15.64 13.30 10.02
C ILE A 213 -17.01 13.96 10.14
N SER A 214 -18.08 13.18 10.32
CA SER A 214 -19.42 13.72 10.62
C SER A 214 -19.48 14.58 11.89
N GLN A 215 -18.44 14.51 12.75
CA GLN A 215 -18.30 15.31 13.96
C GLN A 215 -17.40 16.55 13.79
N TRP A 216 -16.72 16.68 12.64
CA TRP A 216 -15.72 17.71 12.33
C TRP A 216 -16.08 18.62 11.15
N ALA A 217 -16.91 18.15 10.22
CA ALA A 217 -17.07 18.78 8.90
C ALA A 217 -17.71 20.18 8.90
N HIS A 218 -18.17 20.69 10.03
CA HIS A 218 -18.79 22.02 10.16
C HIS A 218 -17.85 23.17 9.76
N GLY A 219 -16.53 22.95 9.79
CA GLY A 219 -15.51 23.91 9.34
C GLY A 219 -14.84 23.58 8.01
N PHE A 220 -15.35 22.61 7.25
CA PHE A 220 -14.76 22.23 5.96
C PHE A 220 -15.10 23.23 4.86
N LYS A 221 -14.23 23.32 3.85
CA LYS A 221 -14.46 24.10 2.62
C LYS A 221 -14.79 23.23 1.42
N ASN A 222 -14.60 21.91 1.55
CA ASN A 222 -14.86 20.93 0.51
C ASN A 222 -15.56 19.74 1.17
N ALA A 223 -16.47 19.11 0.44
CA ALA A 223 -17.14 17.90 0.89
C ALA A 223 -16.17 16.72 0.91
N VAL A 224 -16.50 15.70 1.70
CA VAL A 224 -15.85 14.38 1.63
C VAL A 224 -16.91 13.38 1.21
N ILE A 225 -16.64 12.65 0.13
CA ILE A 225 -17.51 11.58 -0.37
C ILE A 225 -16.82 10.26 -0.08
N PHE A 226 -17.53 9.36 0.60
CA PHE A 226 -17.17 7.96 0.77
C PHE A 226 -17.96 7.14 -0.24
N LEU A 227 -17.27 6.48 -1.14
CA LEU A 227 -17.85 5.55 -2.10
C LEU A 227 -17.52 4.13 -1.66
N PHE A 228 -18.55 3.40 -1.23
CA PHE A 228 -18.47 1.97 -1.02
C PHE A 228 -19.02 1.29 -2.26
N ASN A 229 -18.12 1.02 -3.21
CA ASN A 229 -18.53 0.48 -4.51
C ASN A 229 -18.61 -1.06 -4.50
N THR A 230 -19.02 -1.61 -5.63
CA THR A 230 -19.04 -3.05 -5.90
C THR A 230 -18.51 -3.28 -7.31
N GLY A 231 -17.87 -4.41 -7.55
CA GLY A 231 -17.35 -4.80 -8.85
C GLY A 231 -15.93 -4.34 -9.13
N GLU A 232 -15.13 -4.12 -8.10
CA GLU A 232 -13.69 -3.96 -8.23
C GLU A 232 -13.07 -5.26 -8.75
N GLU A 233 -13.43 -6.37 -8.11
CA GLU A 233 -12.80 -7.69 -8.31
C GLU A 233 -13.11 -8.30 -9.69
N GLU A 234 -14.20 -7.82 -10.30
CA GLU A 234 -14.64 -8.16 -11.66
C GLU A 234 -14.22 -7.10 -12.70
N GLY A 235 -13.23 -6.28 -12.35
CA GLY A 235 -12.53 -5.36 -13.24
C GLY A 235 -12.96 -3.91 -13.14
N LEU A 236 -12.99 -3.38 -11.90
CA LEU A 236 -13.09 -1.95 -11.60
C LEU A 236 -14.38 -1.30 -12.12
N SER A 237 -15.43 -2.11 -12.27
CA SER A 237 -16.69 -1.68 -12.84
C SER A 237 -17.44 -0.72 -11.91
N GLY A 238 -17.25 -0.86 -10.60
CA GLY A 238 -17.84 0.01 -9.57
C GLY A 238 -17.29 1.43 -9.56
N ALA A 239 -15.97 1.59 -9.60
CA ALA A 239 -15.40 2.92 -9.76
C ALA A 239 -15.81 3.57 -11.08
N HIS A 240 -15.85 2.79 -12.16
CA HIS A 240 -16.22 3.30 -13.48
C HIS A 240 -17.68 3.75 -13.54
N SER A 241 -18.60 2.95 -12.99
CA SER A 241 -20.02 3.30 -12.96
C SER A 241 -20.26 4.58 -12.15
N PHE A 242 -19.63 4.72 -10.98
CA PHE A 242 -19.77 5.91 -10.16
C PHE A 242 -19.24 7.15 -10.86
N ILE A 243 -18.02 7.10 -11.39
CA ILE A 243 -17.39 8.30 -11.95
C ILE A 243 -18.10 8.78 -13.22
N THR A 244 -18.69 7.86 -13.99
CA THR A 244 -19.37 8.18 -15.26
C THR A 244 -20.86 8.52 -15.11
N GLN A 245 -21.52 8.09 -14.03
CA GLN A 245 -22.98 8.16 -13.94
C GLN A 245 -23.53 8.86 -12.68
N HIS A 246 -22.79 8.88 -11.56
CA HIS A 246 -23.28 9.50 -10.33
C HIS A 246 -23.25 11.03 -10.42
N PRO A 247 -24.33 11.78 -10.08
CA PRO A 247 -24.35 13.24 -10.20
C PRO A 247 -23.22 13.97 -9.46
N TRP A 248 -22.83 13.44 -8.28
CA TRP A 248 -21.73 14.01 -7.49
C TRP A 248 -20.34 13.78 -8.10
N SER A 249 -20.17 12.92 -9.10
CA SER A 249 -18.85 12.67 -9.71
C SER A 249 -18.22 13.93 -10.26
N SER A 250 -19.05 14.82 -10.81
CA SER A 250 -18.65 16.15 -11.34
C SER A 250 -18.04 17.10 -10.30
N THR A 251 -18.26 16.85 -9.01
CA THR A 251 -17.73 17.69 -7.91
C THR A 251 -16.34 17.23 -7.45
N ILE A 252 -15.91 16.03 -7.83
CA ILE A 252 -14.69 15.41 -7.30
C ILE A 252 -13.45 16.08 -7.87
N ARG A 253 -12.51 16.42 -6.99
CA ARG A 253 -11.23 17.07 -7.35
C ARG A 253 -10.00 16.27 -6.99
N MET A 254 -10.17 15.29 -6.12
CA MET A 254 -9.12 14.38 -5.68
C MET A 254 -9.75 13.04 -5.33
N ALA A 255 -9.07 11.96 -5.68
CA ALA A 255 -9.47 10.60 -5.29
C ALA A 255 -8.45 9.99 -4.33
N ILE A 256 -8.95 9.34 -3.29
CA ILE A 256 -8.17 8.52 -2.38
C ILE A 256 -8.78 7.13 -2.47
N ASP A 257 -7.95 6.14 -2.75
CA ASP A 257 -8.38 4.75 -2.84
C ASP A 257 -7.74 3.95 -1.70
N LEU A 258 -8.55 3.13 -1.03
CA LEU A 258 -8.13 2.28 0.08
C LEU A 258 -8.29 0.82 -0.33
N GLU A 259 -7.16 0.13 -0.39
CA GLU A 259 -7.00 -1.22 -0.91
C GLU A 259 -6.29 -2.15 0.09
N ALA A 260 -6.35 -3.46 -0.16
CA ALA A 260 -5.56 -4.47 0.52
C ALA A 260 -4.97 -5.48 -0.47
N MET A 261 -3.65 -5.47 -0.63
CA MET A 261 -2.88 -6.49 -1.36
C MET A 261 -2.28 -7.54 -0.40
N GLY A 262 -3.00 -7.81 0.68
CA GLY A 262 -2.54 -8.56 1.83
C GLY A 262 -3.49 -8.37 3.01
N ILE A 263 -3.04 -8.68 4.21
CA ILE A 263 -3.88 -8.56 5.40
C ILE A 263 -3.18 -7.77 6.51
N GLY A 264 -3.63 -6.53 6.68
CA GLY A 264 -3.16 -5.60 7.70
C GLY A 264 -1.72 -5.13 7.51
N GLY A 265 -1.05 -4.89 8.64
CA GLY A 265 0.24 -4.19 8.66
C GLY A 265 0.08 -2.68 8.47
N LYS A 266 1.15 -2.03 8.04
CA LYS A 266 1.10 -0.62 7.67
C LYS A 266 0.46 -0.49 6.29
N SER A 267 -0.66 0.24 6.21
CA SER A 267 -1.16 0.68 4.91
C SER A 267 -0.24 1.77 4.37
N SER A 268 0.29 1.54 3.17
CA SER A 268 1.31 2.38 2.54
C SER A 268 0.79 2.98 1.24
N ILE A 269 1.23 4.18 0.92
CA ILE A 269 1.03 4.76 -0.41
C ILE A 269 1.84 3.93 -1.42
N PHE A 270 1.17 3.43 -2.46
CA PHE A 270 1.82 2.67 -3.54
C PHE A 270 1.55 3.24 -4.94
N GLN A 271 0.52 4.09 -5.11
CA GLN A 271 0.40 4.97 -6.26
C GLN A 271 0.10 6.40 -5.80
N ALA A 272 0.63 7.38 -6.53
CA ALA A 272 0.26 8.78 -6.39
C ALA A 272 -0.04 9.36 -7.77
N GLY A 273 -1.06 10.21 -7.83
CA GLY A 273 -1.36 10.98 -9.02
C GLY A 273 -0.29 12.05 -9.30
N PRO A 274 -0.31 12.67 -10.50
CA PRO A 274 0.74 13.59 -10.94
C PRO A 274 0.81 14.92 -10.15
N HIS A 275 -0.17 15.22 -9.28
CA HIS A 275 -0.26 16.51 -8.61
C HIS A 275 0.25 16.39 -7.15
N PRO A 276 1.21 17.22 -6.72
CA PRO A 276 1.90 17.04 -5.44
C PRO A 276 1.03 17.34 -4.22
N LEU A 277 -0.03 18.15 -4.35
CA LEU A 277 -0.89 18.56 -3.23
C LEU A 277 -1.34 17.40 -2.32
N ALA A 278 -1.78 16.28 -2.88
CA ALA A 278 -2.28 15.15 -2.09
C ALA A 278 -1.15 14.57 -1.22
N ILE A 279 -0.01 14.29 -1.84
CA ILE A 279 1.11 13.68 -1.16
C ILE A 279 1.79 14.64 -0.18
N GLU A 280 2.00 15.90 -0.55
CA GLU A 280 2.59 16.91 0.33
C GLU A 280 1.73 17.13 1.56
N THR A 281 0.41 17.20 1.36
CA THR A 281 -0.53 17.31 2.48
C THR A 281 -0.44 16.08 3.36
N PHE A 282 -0.45 14.87 2.80
CA PHE A 282 -0.32 13.63 3.57
C PHE A 282 0.99 13.61 4.37
N ALA A 283 2.14 13.86 3.73
CA ALA A 283 3.44 13.89 4.36
C ALA A 283 3.54 14.92 5.50
N SER A 284 2.81 16.03 5.40
CA SER A 284 2.81 17.08 6.42
C SER A 284 1.97 16.78 7.67
N VAL A 285 1.02 15.84 7.59
CA VAL A 285 0.06 15.58 8.69
C VAL A 285 -0.05 14.12 9.12
N ALA A 286 0.47 13.18 8.35
CA ALA A 286 0.45 11.76 8.68
C ALA A 286 1.18 11.51 10.01
N LYS A 287 0.50 10.83 10.94
CA LYS A 287 1.06 10.50 12.25
C LYS A 287 2.08 9.36 12.18
N TYR A 288 1.83 8.42 11.26
CA TYR A 288 2.64 7.25 11.00
C TYR A 288 2.84 7.14 9.49
N PRO A 289 3.60 8.05 8.85
CA PRO A 289 3.78 8.01 7.39
C PRO A 289 4.34 6.65 6.97
N SER A 290 3.82 6.11 5.88
CA SER A 290 4.31 4.89 5.26
C SER A 290 4.13 4.96 3.74
N GLY A 291 5.23 4.83 3.01
CA GLY A 291 5.26 4.78 1.55
C GLY A 291 6.18 3.66 1.05
N ASN A 292 5.78 2.97 -0.02
CA ASN A 292 6.53 1.83 -0.53
C ASN A 292 6.78 1.91 -2.04
N ILE A 293 8.03 2.26 -2.42
CA ILE A 293 8.50 2.30 -3.83
C ILE A 293 8.44 0.93 -4.49
N ILE A 294 8.66 -0.17 -3.75
CA ILE A 294 8.64 -1.50 -4.35
C ILE A 294 7.21 -1.82 -4.84
N GLY A 295 6.18 -1.30 -4.18
CA GLY A 295 4.81 -1.35 -4.69
C GLY A 295 4.67 -0.59 -6.00
N GLN A 296 5.06 0.69 -6.03
CA GLN A 296 4.92 1.56 -7.20
C GLN A 296 5.69 1.05 -8.44
N ASP A 297 6.96 0.66 -8.30
CA ASP A 297 7.80 0.19 -9.41
C ASP A 297 7.40 -1.23 -9.87
N LEU A 298 6.94 -2.10 -8.97
CA LEU A 298 6.52 -3.46 -9.30
C LEU A 298 5.12 -3.50 -9.96
N TYR A 299 4.27 -2.51 -9.64
CA TYR A 299 2.99 -2.28 -10.30
C TYR A 299 3.15 -1.57 -11.65
N ALA A 300 3.97 -0.51 -11.72
CA ALA A 300 4.28 0.19 -12.97
C ALA A 300 5.02 -0.70 -13.98
N SER A 301 5.79 -1.69 -13.50
CA SER A 301 6.44 -2.70 -14.35
C SER A 301 5.50 -3.84 -14.78
N GLY A 302 4.26 -3.89 -14.27
CA GLY A 302 3.26 -4.93 -14.60
C GLY A 302 3.58 -6.32 -14.04
N VAL A 303 4.52 -6.42 -13.09
CA VAL A 303 4.92 -7.68 -12.47
C VAL A 303 3.90 -8.11 -11.41
N ILE A 304 3.36 -7.15 -10.65
CA ILE A 304 2.10 -7.37 -9.93
C ILE A 304 0.96 -7.15 -10.92
N LYS A 305 0.29 -8.24 -11.29
CA LYS A 305 -0.98 -8.18 -11.99
C LYS A 305 -2.06 -7.94 -10.93
N SER A 306 -2.19 -6.72 -10.47
CA SER A 306 -3.37 -6.22 -9.77
C SER A 306 -3.65 -4.85 -10.40
N ALA A 307 -4.91 -4.45 -10.39
CA ALA A 307 -5.38 -3.13 -10.80
C ALA A 307 -6.35 -2.70 -9.70
N THR A 308 -6.39 -1.41 -9.38
CA THR A 308 -7.26 -0.86 -8.33
C THR A 308 -8.21 0.15 -8.94
N ASP A 309 -9.29 0.45 -8.23
CA ASP A 309 -10.25 1.49 -8.60
C ASP A 309 -9.58 2.85 -8.86
N PHE A 310 -8.46 3.14 -8.20
CA PHE A 310 -7.64 4.33 -8.47
C PHE A 310 -7.25 4.49 -9.94
N GLN A 311 -7.04 3.39 -10.66
CA GLN A 311 -6.76 3.42 -12.09
C GLN A 311 -7.89 4.08 -12.87
N VAL A 312 -9.14 3.78 -12.53
CA VAL A 312 -10.32 4.36 -13.17
C VAL A 312 -10.38 5.87 -12.92
N TYR A 313 -10.18 6.30 -11.67
CA TYR A 313 -10.20 7.73 -11.33
C TYR A 313 -9.15 8.52 -12.10
N ARG A 314 -7.96 7.93 -12.29
CA ARG A 314 -6.88 8.53 -13.08
C ARG A 314 -7.18 8.54 -14.58
N GLU A 315 -7.51 7.40 -15.17
CA GLU A 315 -7.61 7.25 -16.63
C GLU A 315 -8.92 7.79 -17.21
N VAL A 316 -10.03 7.62 -16.49
CA VAL A 316 -11.37 7.96 -16.99
C VAL A 316 -11.77 9.37 -16.59
N ALA A 317 -11.44 9.78 -15.36
CA ALA A 317 -11.80 11.12 -14.85
C ALA A 317 -10.65 12.11 -14.77
N GLY A 318 -9.41 11.70 -15.05
CA GLY A 318 -8.25 12.59 -14.98
C GLY A 318 -7.96 13.09 -13.57
N LEU A 319 -8.41 12.37 -12.53
CA LEU A 319 -8.22 12.76 -11.15
C LEU A 319 -6.81 12.44 -10.68
N SER A 320 -6.28 13.34 -9.85
CA SER A 320 -5.07 13.10 -9.06
C SER A 320 -5.43 12.67 -7.65
N GLY A 321 -4.49 12.09 -6.92
CA GLY A 321 -4.83 11.42 -5.67
C GLY A 321 -3.76 10.51 -5.09
N LEU A 322 -4.17 9.66 -4.15
CA LEU A 322 -3.32 8.68 -3.48
C LEU A 322 -4.02 7.34 -3.42
N ASP A 323 -3.24 6.29 -3.63
CA ASP A 323 -3.70 4.90 -3.53
C ASP A 323 -2.94 4.20 -2.40
N PHE A 324 -3.69 3.64 -1.45
CA PHE A 324 -3.17 3.06 -0.22
C PHE A 324 -3.45 1.56 -0.20
N ALA A 325 -2.45 0.74 0.11
CA ALA A 325 -2.64 -0.70 0.24
C ALA A 325 -2.05 -1.25 1.54
N TYR A 326 -2.75 -2.18 2.18
CA TYR A 326 -2.11 -3.16 3.06
C TYR A 326 -1.28 -4.14 2.23
N THR A 327 -0.04 -4.40 2.63
CA THR A 327 0.85 -5.32 1.88
C THR A 327 1.44 -6.44 2.75
N ASP A 328 1.21 -6.41 4.06
CA ASP A 328 1.70 -7.47 4.94
C ASP A 328 0.95 -8.77 4.68
N HIS A 329 1.66 -9.90 4.78
CA HIS A 329 1.11 -11.24 4.53
C HIS A 329 0.41 -11.39 3.17
N GLY A 330 0.86 -10.72 2.11
CA GLY A 330 0.28 -10.79 0.76
C GLY A 330 0.13 -12.19 0.15
N ALA A 331 0.74 -13.24 0.73
CA ALA A 331 0.50 -14.63 0.33
C ALA A 331 -0.95 -15.12 0.58
N VAL A 332 -1.73 -14.41 1.41
CA VAL A 332 -3.14 -14.76 1.65
C VAL A 332 -4.12 -14.00 0.76
N TYR A 333 -3.66 -12.95 0.06
CA TYR A 333 -4.44 -12.16 -0.88
C TYR A 333 -5.12 -13.05 -1.92
N HIS A 334 -6.42 -12.82 -2.17
CA HIS A 334 -7.26 -13.62 -3.07
C HIS A 334 -7.28 -15.14 -2.76
N THR A 335 -7.04 -15.51 -1.50
CA THR A 335 -7.15 -16.91 -1.05
C THR A 335 -8.14 -17.01 0.10
N LYS A 336 -8.69 -18.21 0.30
CA LYS A 336 -9.52 -18.57 1.47
C LYS A 336 -8.91 -18.29 2.86
N ASN A 337 -7.63 -17.92 2.92
CA ASN A 337 -6.92 -17.61 4.16
C ASN A 337 -6.93 -16.11 4.47
N ASP A 338 -7.47 -15.24 3.61
CA ASP A 338 -7.71 -13.84 3.97
C ASP A 338 -8.88 -13.75 4.96
N LYS A 339 -8.52 -13.90 6.24
CA LYS A 339 -9.43 -14.11 7.37
C LYS A 339 -9.11 -13.16 8.50
N LEU A 340 -10.14 -12.80 9.26
CA LEU A 340 -10.06 -11.87 10.39
C LEU A 340 -8.92 -12.18 11.38
N GLU A 341 -8.62 -13.46 11.60
CA GLU A 341 -7.57 -13.92 12.52
C GLU A 341 -6.14 -13.49 12.14
N LEU A 342 -5.90 -13.18 10.86
CA LEU A 342 -4.61 -12.72 10.37
C LEU A 342 -4.49 -11.18 10.33
N LEU A 343 -5.59 -10.47 10.58
CA LEU A 343 -5.61 -9.02 10.60
C LEU A 343 -4.90 -8.50 11.86
N LYS A 344 -3.67 -8.01 11.68
CA LYS A 344 -2.81 -7.59 12.78
C LYS A 344 -3.41 -6.39 13.53
N PRO A 345 -3.51 -6.41 14.87
CA PRO A 345 -3.93 -5.25 15.64
C PRO A 345 -3.01 -4.05 15.39
N GLY A 346 -3.62 -2.87 15.23
CA GLY A 346 -2.96 -1.60 14.95
C GLY A 346 -2.95 -1.23 13.47
N SER A 347 -3.34 -2.16 12.59
CA SER A 347 -3.34 -1.93 11.13
C SER A 347 -4.40 -0.91 10.73
N LEU A 348 -5.63 -1.08 11.23
CA LEU A 348 -6.74 -0.18 10.95
C LEU A 348 -6.52 1.15 11.66
N GLN A 349 -5.97 1.14 12.88
CA GLN A 349 -5.59 2.35 13.58
C GLN A 349 -4.53 3.15 12.80
N HIS A 350 -3.55 2.48 12.21
CA HIS A 350 -2.52 3.12 11.38
C HIS A 350 -3.13 3.85 10.18
N LEU A 351 -3.92 3.14 9.37
CA LEU A 351 -4.57 3.75 8.20
C LEU A 351 -5.55 4.84 8.63
N GLY A 352 -6.41 4.55 9.61
CA GLY A 352 -7.44 5.44 10.10
C GLY A 352 -6.91 6.74 10.70
N GLU A 353 -5.85 6.71 11.52
CA GLU A 353 -5.28 7.95 12.09
C GLU A 353 -4.59 8.82 11.05
N ASN A 354 -3.86 8.21 10.12
CA ASN A 354 -3.23 8.95 9.02
C ASN A 354 -4.28 9.58 8.11
N MET A 355 -5.28 8.80 7.71
CA MET A 355 -6.32 9.27 6.80
C MET A 355 -7.22 10.31 7.46
N LEU A 356 -7.55 10.15 8.74
CA LEU A 356 -8.30 11.17 9.48
C LEU A 356 -7.54 12.49 9.53
N ALA A 357 -6.24 12.46 9.85
CA ALA A 357 -5.41 13.68 9.87
C ALA A 357 -5.34 14.35 8.48
N PHE A 358 -5.14 13.54 7.44
CA PHE A 358 -5.13 14.00 6.04
C PHE A 358 -6.47 14.66 5.65
N LEU A 359 -7.59 13.96 5.84
CA LEU A 359 -8.92 14.45 5.46
C LEU A 359 -9.30 15.73 6.21
N LEU A 360 -8.97 15.83 7.50
CA LEU A 360 -9.20 17.04 8.29
C LEU A 360 -8.42 18.26 7.77
N GLN A 361 -7.23 18.04 7.21
CA GLN A 361 -6.40 19.10 6.65
C GLN A 361 -6.85 19.48 5.24
N ILE A 362 -6.96 18.50 4.34
CA ILE A 362 -7.24 18.74 2.92
C ILE A 362 -8.66 19.28 2.71
N ALA A 363 -9.66 18.82 3.48
CA ALA A 363 -11.04 19.31 3.36
C ALA A 363 -11.19 20.79 3.78
N LYS A 364 -10.26 21.34 4.56
CA LYS A 364 -10.22 22.77 4.93
C LYS A 364 -9.45 23.63 3.93
N SER A 365 -8.75 23.02 2.98
CA SER A 365 -7.95 23.73 1.98
C SER A 365 -8.85 24.53 1.04
N SER A 366 -8.41 25.74 0.66
CA SER A 366 -9.04 26.53 -0.41
C SER A 366 -8.56 26.14 -1.81
N HIS A 367 -7.58 25.23 -1.93
CA HIS A 367 -6.83 24.97 -3.16
C HIS A 367 -7.09 23.58 -3.76
N LEU A 368 -8.34 23.09 -3.77
CA LEU A 368 -8.71 21.95 -4.61
C LEU A 368 -8.99 22.42 -6.04
N SER A 369 -7.94 22.47 -6.87
CA SER A 369 -8.03 22.94 -8.26
C SER A 369 -8.94 22.04 -9.11
N LYS A 370 -9.53 22.61 -10.17
CA LYS A 370 -10.30 21.86 -11.18
C LYS A 370 -9.35 21.02 -12.02
N ALA A 371 -9.69 19.75 -12.25
CA ALA A 371 -8.95 18.84 -13.13
C ALA A 371 -8.66 19.43 -14.53
N ASN A 372 -9.52 20.33 -15.04
CA ASN A 372 -9.35 20.96 -16.35
C ASN A 372 -8.27 22.06 -16.43
N ALA A 373 -7.68 22.49 -15.31
CA ALA A 373 -6.45 23.30 -15.33
C ALA A 373 -5.18 22.43 -15.46
N MET A 374 -5.34 21.10 -15.46
CA MET A 374 -4.23 20.16 -15.27
C MET A 374 -3.62 19.60 -16.56
N VAL A 375 -4.18 19.87 -17.74
CA VAL A 375 -3.54 19.46 -19.02
C VAL A 375 -2.44 20.43 -19.45
N ASP A 376 -2.60 21.73 -19.15
CA ASP A 376 -1.62 22.75 -19.55
C ASP A 376 -0.38 22.78 -18.64
N ASP A 377 -0.51 22.38 -17.36
CA ASP A 377 0.61 22.44 -16.40
C ASP A 377 1.52 21.19 -16.46
N ILE A 378 0.99 20.04 -16.93
CA ILE A 378 1.74 18.78 -17.10
C ILE A 378 2.79 18.90 -18.22
N GLN A 379 2.64 19.82 -19.17
CA GLN A 379 3.70 20.10 -20.15
C GLN A 379 4.92 20.81 -19.56
N SER A 380 4.86 21.28 -18.31
CA SER A 380 5.94 22.08 -17.70
C SER A 380 6.76 21.37 -16.61
N SER A 381 6.28 20.28 -16.01
CA SER A 381 7.04 19.54 -14.99
C SER A 381 6.89 18.01 -15.10
N HIS A 382 7.96 17.36 -15.54
CA HIS A 382 8.15 15.91 -15.39
C HIS A 382 8.72 15.59 -14.00
N ASP A 383 8.00 15.92 -12.93
CA ASP A 383 8.39 15.53 -11.57
C ASP A 383 7.73 14.20 -11.22
N THR A 384 8.42 13.10 -11.52
CA THR A 384 8.08 11.79 -10.96
C THR A 384 8.52 11.79 -9.49
N ALA A 385 7.57 12.00 -8.58
CA ALA A 385 7.86 11.96 -7.15
C ALA A 385 8.19 10.51 -6.72
N VAL A 386 9.32 10.36 -6.03
CA VAL A 386 9.85 9.09 -5.50
C VAL A 386 9.77 9.15 -3.96
N TYR A 387 9.10 8.19 -3.33
CA TYR A 387 8.73 8.25 -1.91
C TYR A 387 9.49 7.26 -1.05
N TYR A 388 10.20 7.72 -0.03
CA TYR A 388 10.87 6.82 0.91
C TYR A 388 10.34 7.03 2.33
N ASP A 389 10.24 5.94 3.09
CA ASP A 389 10.32 5.97 4.56
C ASP A 389 11.77 6.30 4.99
N ILE A 390 12.27 7.48 4.61
CA ILE A 390 13.51 8.02 5.18
C ILE A 390 13.12 8.82 6.40
N LEU A 391 13.45 8.25 7.56
CA LEU A 391 13.52 8.86 8.90
C LEU A 391 13.37 10.39 8.85
N VAL A 392 12.15 10.90 9.02
CA VAL A 392 11.95 12.29 9.39
C VAL A 392 12.18 12.34 10.90
N PRO A 393 13.25 12.96 11.41
CA PRO A 393 13.35 13.22 12.82
C PRO A 393 12.26 14.24 13.17
N SER A 394 11.47 13.90 14.19
CA SER A 394 10.52 14.79 14.86
C SER A 394 11.16 16.12 15.26
#